data_AF-A0A955ETY8-F1
#
_entry.id   AF-A0A955ETY8-F1
#
_cell.length_a   1.000
_cell.length_b   1.000
_cell.length_c   1.000
_cell.angle_alpha   90.00
_cell.angle_beta   90.00
_cell.angle_gamma   90.00
#
_symmetry.space_group_name_H-M   'P 1'
#
loop_
_entity.id
_entity.type
_entity.pdbx_description
1 polymer ?
#
loop_
_entity_poly.entity_id
_entity_poly.type
_entity_poly.pdbx_seq_one_letter_code
_entity_poly.pdbx_strand_id
1 'polypeptide(L)'
;MNEDELLAGLNPLQASQQVDLDSYALTSRWQAAGVTPQDAVEPVLRFMERNPDLDLGVPGSLAHFIEKAPRGRYALALMESLARRPTALTVFLLHRLANGAATDEQREQYLDFMDTLRQHPLADADTLRKISSYLDDFDEGE
;
A
#
# COMPACT_ATOMS: atom_id res chain seq x y z
N MET A 1 12.59 -5.46 -16.77
CA MET A 1 13.14 -5.69 -15.43
C MET A 1 12.32 -6.80 -14.78
N ASN A 2 12.95 -7.69 -14.01
CA ASN A 2 12.25 -8.72 -13.24
C ASN A 2 11.94 -8.25 -11.80
N GLU A 3 11.23 -9.07 -11.02
CA GLU A 3 10.81 -8.74 -9.65
C GLU A 3 12.01 -8.45 -8.73
N ASP A 4 13.06 -9.27 -8.80
CA ASP A 4 14.27 -9.10 -7.98
C ASP A 4 15.00 -7.79 -8.29
N GLU A 5 15.07 -7.40 -9.56
CA GLU A 5 15.67 -6.13 -9.99
C GLU A 5 14.85 -4.92 -9.47
N LEU A 6 13.52 -5.03 -9.46
CA LEU A 6 12.64 -3.99 -8.92
C LEU A 6 12.80 -3.85 -7.41
N LEU A 7 12.81 -4.97 -6.68
CA LEU A 7 13.06 -5.01 -5.24
C LEU A 7 14.44 -4.46 -4.89
N ALA A 8 15.48 -4.85 -5.63
CA ALA A 8 16.83 -4.33 -5.46
C ALA A 8 16.89 -2.82 -5.66
N GLY A 9 16.11 -2.28 -6.60
CA GLY A 9 15.99 -0.84 -6.84
C GLY A 9 15.30 -0.06 -5.71
N LEU A 10 14.48 -0.72 -4.88
CA LEU A 10 13.81 -0.12 -3.73
C LEU A 10 14.69 -0.06 -2.48
N ASN A 11 15.59 -1.03 -2.30
CA ASN A 11 16.45 -1.13 -1.10
C ASN A 11 17.20 0.17 -0.73
N PRO A 12 17.73 0.98 -1.67
CA PRO A 12 18.39 2.24 -1.33
C PRO A 12 17.51 3.23 -0.54
N LEU A 13 16.18 3.16 -0.67
CA LEU A 13 15.26 4.05 0.04
C LEU A 13 15.33 3.89 1.56
N GLN A 14 15.73 2.72 2.07
CA GLN A 14 15.88 2.46 3.51
C GLN A 14 16.93 3.36 4.18
N ALA A 15 17.93 3.79 3.42
CA ALA A 15 19.03 4.64 3.90
C ALA A 15 18.92 6.08 3.36
N SER A 16 17.85 6.39 2.62
CA SER A 16 17.67 7.71 2.04
C SER A 16 17.30 8.75 3.10
N GLN A 17 17.93 9.92 3.02
CA GLN A 17 17.55 11.09 3.80
C GLN A 17 16.43 11.91 3.11
N GLN A 18 16.10 11.58 1.87
CA GLN A 18 15.13 12.28 1.02
C GLN A 18 14.21 11.26 0.32
N VAL A 19 13.57 10.41 1.11
CA VAL A 19 12.80 9.25 0.63
C VAL A 19 11.77 9.62 -0.43
N ASP A 20 11.09 10.76 -0.30
CA ASP A 20 10.10 11.22 -1.29
C ASP A 20 10.74 11.55 -2.65
N LEU A 21 11.82 12.36 -2.66
CA LEU A 21 12.54 12.71 -3.88
C LEU A 21 13.16 11.48 -4.55
N ASP A 22 13.75 10.58 -3.76
CA ASP A 22 14.36 9.36 -4.28
C ASP A 22 13.30 8.38 -4.81
N SER A 23 12.14 8.30 -4.16
CA SER A 23 11.00 7.51 -4.66
C SER A 23 10.46 8.07 -5.98
N TYR A 24 10.39 9.39 -6.11
CA TYR A 24 10.02 10.05 -7.36
C TYR A 24 11.02 9.75 -8.48
N ALA A 25 12.32 9.87 -8.20
CA ALA A 25 13.37 9.58 -9.16
C ALA A 25 13.35 8.09 -9.58
N LEU A 26 13.14 7.18 -8.63
CA LEU A 26 13.05 5.75 -8.88
C LEU A 26 11.86 5.41 -9.80
N THR A 27 10.67 5.90 -9.48
CA THR A 27 9.47 5.64 -10.30
C THR A 27 9.57 6.27 -11.69
N SER A 28 10.24 7.41 -11.82
CA SER A 28 10.56 8.02 -13.12
C SER A 28 11.51 7.16 -13.95
N ARG A 29 12.55 6.58 -13.33
CA ARG A 29 13.47 5.65 -13.98
C ARG A 29 12.78 4.36 -14.42
N TRP A 30 11.88 3.82 -13.60
CA TRP A 30 11.06 2.67 -13.96
C TRP A 30 10.22 2.93 -15.21
N GLN A 31 9.54 4.09 -15.29
CA GLN A 31 8.79 4.48 -16.48
C GLN A 31 9.69 4.57 -17.72
N ALA A 32 10.85 5.20 -17.60
CA ALA A 32 11.82 5.29 -18.71
C ALA A 32 12.34 3.91 -19.15
N ALA A 33 12.41 2.95 -18.22
CA ALA A 33 12.81 1.55 -18.48
C ALA A 33 11.65 0.66 -18.96
N GLY A 34 10.45 1.21 -19.15
CA GLY A 34 9.26 0.45 -19.59
C GLY A 34 8.63 -0.44 -18.52
N VAL A 35 8.96 -0.23 -17.25
CA VAL A 35 8.30 -0.92 -16.12
C VAL A 35 6.90 -0.36 -15.97
N THR A 36 5.90 -1.23 -16.00
CA THR A 36 4.52 -0.83 -15.81
C THR A 36 4.17 -0.79 -14.33
N PRO A 37 3.12 -0.03 -13.93
CA PRO A 37 2.55 -0.13 -12.59
C PRO A 37 2.24 -1.57 -12.18
N GLN A 38 1.76 -2.37 -13.14
CA GLN A 38 1.42 -3.77 -12.96
C GLN A 38 2.63 -4.62 -12.53
N ASP A 39 3.81 -4.37 -13.11
CA ASP A 39 5.04 -5.10 -12.77
C ASP A 39 5.53 -4.73 -11.37
N ALA A 40 5.27 -3.51 -10.91
CA ALA A 40 5.78 -2.97 -9.66
C ALA A 40 4.88 -3.20 -8.44
N VAL A 41 3.61 -3.60 -8.62
CA VAL A 41 2.66 -3.76 -7.50
C VAL A 41 3.24 -4.65 -6.40
N GLU A 42 3.61 -5.88 -6.73
CA GLU A 42 4.10 -6.84 -5.74
C GLU A 42 5.45 -6.42 -5.13
N PRO A 43 6.49 -6.03 -5.91
CA PRO A 43 7.73 -5.49 -5.34
C PRO A 43 7.54 -4.36 -4.33
N VAL A 44 6.69 -3.39 -4.65
CA VAL A 44 6.45 -2.22 -3.80
C VAL A 44 5.70 -2.61 -2.53
N LEU A 45 4.67 -3.44 -2.63
CA LEU A 45 3.93 -3.92 -1.46
C LEU A 45 4.83 -4.76 -0.53
N ARG A 46 5.65 -5.66 -1.09
CA ARG A 46 6.67 -6.41 -0.34
C ARG A 46 7.68 -5.52 0.35
N PHE A 47 8.08 -4.43 -0.31
CA PHE A 47 8.96 -3.44 0.29
C PHE A 47 8.28 -2.72 1.46
N MET A 48 7.00 -2.33 1.33
CA MET A 48 6.23 -1.74 2.44
C MET A 48 6.09 -2.71 3.62
N GLU A 49 5.78 -3.99 3.37
CA GLU A 49 5.71 -5.04 4.40
C GLU A 49 7.03 -5.17 5.19
N ARG A 50 8.17 -5.05 4.51
CA ARG A 50 9.50 -5.19 5.12
C ARG A 50 9.95 -3.93 5.86
N ASN A 51 9.34 -2.78 5.56
CA ASN A 51 9.74 -1.47 6.08
C ASN A 51 8.54 -0.70 6.65
N PRO A 52 7.85 -1.24 7.68
CA PRO A 52 6.63 -0.62 8.23
C PRO A 52 6.85 0.76 8.82
N ASP A 53 8.05 1.03 9.35
CA ASP A 53 8.42 2.28 10.02
C ASP A 53 8.99 3.34 9.06
N LEU A 54 9.21 3.00 7.78
CA LEU A 54 9.77 3.92 6.80
C LEU A 54 8.69 4.88 6.31
N ASP A 55 8.91 6.18 6.48
CA ASP A 55 8.02 7.20 5.93
C ASP A 55 8.15 7.27 4.40
N LEU A 56 7.24 6.59 3.72
CA LEU A 56 7.12 6.57 2.27
C LEU A 56 6.08 7.58 1.75
N GLY A 57 5.61 8.50 2.61
CA GLY A 57 4.54 9.45 2.32
C GLY A 57 3.14 8.82 2.29
N VAL A 58 2.12 9.66 2.48
CA VAL A 58 0.71 9.25 2.64
C VAL A 58 -0.21 10.10 1.74
N PRO A 59 -0.40 9.72 0.46
CA PRO A 59 0.43 8.81 -0.33
C PRO A 59 1.70 9.48 -0.84
N GLY A 60 2.81 8.74 -0.87
CA GLY A 60 4.01 9.15 -1.60
C GLY A 60 4.11 8.54 -3.00
N SER A 61 5.23 8.82 -3.65
CA SER A 61 5.48 8.50 -5.07
C SER A 61 5.33 7.01 -5.41
N LEU A 62 5.72 6.09 -4.52
CA LEU A 62 5.57 4.64 -4.74
C LEU A 62 4.10 4.21 -4.78
N ALA A 63 3.29 4.67 -3.83
CA ALA A 63 1.86 4.39 -3.78
C ALA A 63 1.15 4.92 -5.03
N HIS A 64 1.42 6.18 -5.39
CA HIS A 64 0.90 6.77 -6.62
C HIS A 64 1.29 6.01 -7.90
N PHE A 65 2.47 5.39 -7.92
CA PHE A 65 2.90 4.61 -9.06
C PHE A 65 2.09 3.32 -9.21
N ILE A 66 1.97 2.51 -8.15
CA ILE A 66 1.31 1.20 -8.21
C ILE A 66 -0.21 1.30 -8.35
N GLU A 67 -0.83 2.38 -7.89
CA GLU A 67 -2.26 2.62 -8.05
C GLU A 67 -2.73 2.80 -9.49
N LYS A 68 -1.81 3.09 -10.41
CA LYS A 68 -2.09 3.16 -11.84
C LYS A 68 -2.28 1.78 -12.47
N ALA A 69 -2.00 0.69 -11.74
CA ALA A 69 -2.31 -0.66 -12.19
C ALA A 69 -3.84 -0.87 -12.25
N PRO A 70 -4.33 -1.85 -13.06
CA PRO A 70 -5.75 -2.17 -13.08
C PRO A 70 -6.31 -2.40 -11.68
N ARG A 71 -7.35 -1.65 -11.30
CA ARG A 71 -7.87 -1.57 -9.93
C ARG A 71 -8.07 -2.93 -9.27
N GLY A 72 -8.67 -3.90 -9.97
CA GLY A 72 -8.89 -5.25 -9.43
C GLY A 72 -7.61 -6.00 -9.11
N ARG A 73 -6.57 -5.86 -9.95
CA ARG A 73 -5.26 -6.48 -9.71
C ARG A 73 -4.51 -5.81 -8.56
N TYR A 74 -4.59 -4.49 -8.48
CA TYR A 74 -4.01 -3.73 -7.36
C TYR A 74 -4.70 -4.07 -6.03
N ALA A 75 -6.04 -4.08 -6.01
CA ALA A 75 -6.83 -4.39 -4.82
C ALA A 75 -6.53 -5.81 -4.30
N LEU A 76 -6.53 -6.81 -5.19
CA LEU A 76 -6.20 -8.19 -4.82
C LEU A 76 -4.80 -8.29 -4.21
N ALA A 77 -3.78 -7.72 -4.87
CA ALA A 77 -2.41 -7.75 -4.36
C ALA A 77 -2.26 -7.00 -3.03
N LEU A 78 -2.96 -5.88 -2.84
CA LEU A 78 -2.95 -5.14 -1.59
C LEU A 78 -3.58 -5.96 -0.45
N MET A 79 -4.70 -6.63 -0.69
CA MET A 79 -5.33 -7.52 0.30
C MET A 79 -4.41 -8.70 0.65
N GLU A 80 -3.77 -9.31 -0.35
CA GLU A 80 -2.77 -10.36 -0.11
C GLU A 80 -1.58 -9.85 0.70
N SER A 81 -1.13 -8.62 0.47
CA SER A 81 -0.06 -7.96 1.23
C SER A 81 -0.46 -7.74 2.69
N LEU A 82 -1.65 -7.18 2.91
CA LEU A 82 -2.22 -6.95 4.24
C LEU A 82 -2.41 -8.25 5.02
N ALA A 83 -2.81 -9.33 4.34
CA ALA A 83 -2.93 -10.66 4.94
C ALA A 83 -1.58 -11.27 5.36
N ARG A 84 -0.46 -10.79 4.79
CA ARG A 84 0.89 -11.22 5.18
C ARG A 84 1.43 -10.38 6.33
N ARG A 85 1.36 -9.06 6.19
CA ARG A 85 1.77 -8.11 7.21
C ARG A 85 1.13 -6.75 6.96
N PRO A 86 0.08 -6.39 7.70
CA PRO A 86 -0.51 -5.08 7.59
C PRO A 86 0.45 -4.04 8.15
N THR A 87 0.49 -2.89 7.50
CA THR A 87 1.26 -1.71 7.92
C THR A 87 0.36 -0.50 7.90
N ALA A 88 0.72 0.53 8.65
CA ALA A 88 0.02 1.80 8.69
C ALA A 88 -0.22 2.41 7.30
N LEU A 89 0.72 2.23 6.36
CA LEU A 89 0.58 2.71 4.98
C LEU A 89 -0.33 1.81 4.14
N THR A 90 -0.18 0.48 4.21
CA THR A 90 -1.01 -0.43 3.41
C THR A 90 -2.48 -0.42 3.86
N VAL A 91 -2.74 -0.23 5.16
CA VAL A 91 -4.10 -0.02 5.68
C VAL A 91 -4.69 1.28 5.16
N PHE A 92 -3.91 2.37 5.11
CA PHE A 92 -4.36 3.62 4.49
C PHE A 92 -4.69 3.44 3.00
N LEU A 93 -3.92 2.63 2.26
CA LEU A 93 -4.22 2.33 0.87
C LEU A 93 -5.53 1.54 0.71
N LEU A 94 -5.83 0.61 1.62
CA LEU A 94 -7.11 -0.10 1.63
C LEU A 94 -8.27 0.84 1.96
N HIS A 95 -8.09 1.72 2.95
CA HIS A 95 -9.07 2.75 3.26
C HIS A 95 -9.37 3.64 2.04
N ARG A 96 -8.32 4.04 1.30
CA ARG A 96 -8.51 4.77 0.04
C ARG A 96 -9.25 3.97 -1.02
N LEU A 97 -9.00 2.65 -1.12
CA LEU A 97 -9.79 1.78 -2.01
C LEU A 97 -11.25 1.74 -1.60
N ALA A 98 -11.57 1.66 -0.31
CA ALA A 98 -12.94 1.71 0.21
C ALA A 98 -13.63 3.03 -0.15
N ASN A 99 -12.99 4.17 0.06
CA ASN A 99 -13.52 5.48 -0.31
C ASN A 99 -13.72 5.67 -1.82
N GLY A 100 -12.93 5.00 -2.64
CA GLY A 100 -13.04 5.01 -4.10
C GLY A 100 -13.77 3.80 -4.67
N ALA A 101 -14.51 3.03 -3.87
CA ALA A 101 -15.22 1.84 -4.31
C ALA A 101 -16.32 2.19 -5.34
N ALA A 102 -16.55 1.29 -6.30
CA ALA A 102 -17.53 1.53 -7.35
C ALA A 102 -18.96 1.23 -6.89
N THR A 103 -19.12 0.38 -5.88
CA THR A 103 -20.41 0.00 -5.28
C THR A 103 -20.26 -0.11 -3.77
N ASP A 104 -21.40 -0.05 -3.07
CA ASP A 104 -21.44 -0.20 -1.62
C ASP A 104 -21.01 -1.60 -1.20
N GLU A 105 -21.36 -2.64 -1.96
CA GLU A 105 -20.92 -4.01 -1.65
C GLU A 105 -19.41 -4.16 -1.78
N GLN A 106 -18.78 -3.49 -2.76
CA GLN A 106 -17.33 -3.49 -2.87
C GLN A 106 -16.68 -2.72 -1.71
N ARG A 107 -17.30 -1.62 -1.29
CA ARG A 107 -16.84 -0.85 -0.13
C ARG A 107 -16.90 -1.71 1.13
N GLU A 108 -18.05 -2.32 1.41
CA GLU A 108 -18.27 -3.23 2.56
C GLU A 108 -17.25 -4.37 2.57
N GLN A 109 -16.98 -5.01 1.43
CA GLN A 109 -15.94 -6.06 1.33
C GLN A 109 -14.57 -5.59 1.81
N TYR A 110 -14.18 -4.34 1.50
CA TYR A 110 -12.90 -3.80 1.96
C TYR A 110 -12.91 -3.46 3.46
N LEU A 111 -14.03 -2.98 4.00
CA LEU A 111 -14.17 -2.67 5.42
C LEU A 111 -14.23 -3.93 6.28
N ASP A 112 -15.00 -4.93 5.87
CA ASP A 112 -15.05 -6.25 6.51
C ASP A 112 -13.66 -6.88 6.56
N PHE A 113 -12.94 -6.85 5.43
CA PHE A 113 -11.57 -7.33 5.38
C PHE A 113 -10.66 -6.52 6.34
N MET A 114 -10.81 -5.20 6.39
CA MET A 114 -10.04 -4.35 7.30
C MET A 114 -10.30 -4.67 8.78
N ASP A 115 -11.54 -4.95 9.17
CA ASP A 115 -11.87 -5.34 10.56
C ASP A 115 -11.16 -6.66 10.96
N THR A 116 -11.05 -7.62 10.04
CA THR A 116 -10.29 -8.86 10.31
C THR A 116 -8.82 -8.60 10.66
N LEU A 117 -8.22 -7.51 10.17
CA LEU A 117 -6.82 -7.16 10.41
C LEU A 117 -6.56 -6.72 11.86
N ARG A 118 -7.58 -6.37 12.64
CA ARG A 118 -7.43 -6.00 14.07
C ARG A 118 -6.86 -7.14 14.92
N GLN A 119 -7.02 -8.38 14.45
CA GLN A 119 -6.52 -9.58 15.11
C GLN A 119 -5.21 -10.08 14.48
N HIS A 120 -4.65 -9.37 13.51
CA HIS A 120 -3.47 -9.84 12.78
C HIS A 120 -2.23 -9.83 13.70
N PRO A 121 -1.51 -10.96 13.85
CA PRO A 121 -0.43 -11.09 14.84
C PRO A 121 0.79 -10.20 14.58
N LEU A 122 0.96 -9.72 13.35
CA LEU A 122 2.05 -8.82 12.96
C LEU A 122 1.65 -7.34 12.82
N ALA A 123 0.39 -6.98 13.14
CA ALA A 123 -0.03 -5.58 13.15
C ALA A 123 0.56 -4.88 14.38
N ASP A 124 1.31 -3.80 14.17
CA ASP A 124 1.81 -2.97 15.27
C ASP A 124 0.73 -2.04 15.82
N ALA A 125 1.05 -1.37 16.93
CA ALA A 125 0.11 -0.48 17.61
C ALA A 125 -0.31 0.73 16.75
N ASP A 126 0.54 1.21 15.83
CA ASP A 126 0.17 2.31 14.93
C ASP A 126 -0.85 1.86 13.88
N THR A 127 -0.57 0.71 13.28
CA THR A 127 -1.42 0.04 12.31
C THR A 127 -2.79 -0.26 12.91
N LEU A 128 -2.85 -0.84 14.11
CA LEU A 128 -4.11 -1.14 14.81
C LEU A 128 -4.92 0.13 15.14
N ARG A 129 -4.24 1.23 15.50
CA ARG A 129 -4.89 2.53 15.74
C ARG A 129 -5.49 3.08 14.46
N LYS A 130 -4.77 2.99 13.34
CA LYS A 130 -5.29 3.42 12.03
C LYS A 130 -6.46 2.58 11.57
N ILE A 131 -6.40 1.26 11.72
CA ILE A 131 -7.54 0.38 11.43
C ILE A 131 -8.77 0.83 12.22
N SER A 132 -8.62 1.06 13.53
CA SER A 132 -9.75 1.46 14.38
C SER A 132 -10.29 2.83 13.96
N SER A 133 -9.42 3.82 13.77
CA SER A 133 -9.82 5.16 13.30
C SER A 133 -10.56 5.13 11.97
N TYR A 134 -10.12 4.32 11.01
CA TYR A 134 -10.78 4.26 9.71
C TYR A 134 -12.12 3.54 9.76
N LEU A 135 -12.29 2.52 10.60
CA LEU A 135 -13.59 1.89 10.79
C LEU A 135 -14.56 2.85 11.50
N ASP A 136 -14.09 3.57 12.53
CA ASP A 136 -14.90 4.55 13.26
C ASP A 136 -15.35 5.71 12.34
N ASP A 137 -14.47 6.21 11.45
CA ASP A 137 -14.79 7.25 10.45
C ASP A 137 -16.00 6.87 9.57
N PHE A 138 -16.31 5.57 9.43
CA PHE A 138 -17.41 5.09 8.61
C PHE A 138 -18.71 4.84 9.38
N ASP A 139 -18.64 4.52 10.67
CA ASP A 139 -19.82 4.32 11.52
C ASP A 139 -20.50 5.65 11.87
N GLU A 140 -19.77 6.78 11.84
CA GLU A 140 -20.31 8.12 12.10
C GLU A 140 -20.99 8.76 10.87
N GLY A 141 -21.02 8.07 9.73
CA GLY A 141 -21.50 8.57 8.44
C GLY A 141 -22.98 8.28 8.08
N GLU A 142 -23.75 7.64 8.97
CA GLU A 142 -25.20 7.36 8.78
C GLU A 142 -26.14 8.48 9.27
#